data_AF-A0A1Z9JGZ2-F1
#
_entry.id   AF-A0A1Z9JGZ2-F1
#
_cell.length_a   1.000
_cell.length_b   1.000
_cell.length_c   1.000
_cell.angle_alpha   90.00
_cell.angle_beta   90.00
_cell.angle_gamma   90.00
#
_symmetry.space_group_name_H-M   'P 1'
#
loop_
_entity.id
_entity.type
_entity.pdbx_description
1 polymer ?
#
loop_
_entity_poly.entity_id
_entity_poly.type
_entity_poly.pdbx_seq_one_letter_code
_entity_poly.pdbx_strand_id
1 'polypeptide(L)' 'MSEVDSSHSGVMARLTLSALERASRDPACWKDPVVHRALLVSGLSVLTEATRRLQDDLETTA' A
#
# COMPACT_ATOMS: atom_id res chain seq x y z
N MET A 1 6.05 0.03 -20.97
CA MET A 1 6.67 -0.58 -19.78
C MET A 1 5.90 -0.19 -18.51
N SER A 2 4.56 -0.13 -18.57
CA SER A 2 3.70 0.48 -17.52
C SER A 2 2.84 -0.56 -16.77
N GLU A 3 2.66 -1.76 -17.33
CA GLU A 3 1.82 -2.81 -16.73
C GLU A 3 2.47 -3.50 -15.51
N VAL A 4 3.81 -3.51 -15.46
CA VAL A 4 4.57 -4.16 -14.38
C VAL A 4 4.44 -3.38 -13.07
N ASP A 5 4.50 -2.04 -13.14
CA ASP A 5 4.31 -1.17 -11.98
C ASP A 5 2.85 -1.23 -11.48
N SER A 6 1.91 -1.33 -12.43
CA SER A 6 0.50 -1.50 -12.11
C SER A 6 0.20 -2.76 -11.31
N SER A 7 0.84 -3.85 -11.70
CA SER A 7 0.70 -5.15 -11.06
C SER A 7 1.37 -5.19 -9.69
N HIS A 8 2.56 -4.58 -9.55
CA HIS A 8 3.34 -4.62 -8.32
C HIS A 8 2.71 -3.81 -7.18
N SER A 9 2.24 -2.58 -7.47
CA SER A 9 1.51 -1.76 -6.50
C SER A 9 0.23 -2.46 -6.02
N GLY A 10 -0.51 -3.12 -6.93
CA GLY A 10 -1.72 -3.88 -6.59
C GLY A 10 -1.47 -5.12 -5.73
N VAL A 11 -0.30 -5.76 -5.85
CA VAL A 11 0.12 -6.87 -4.97
C VAL A 11 0.55 -6.32 -3.60
N MET A 12 1.33 -5.23 -3.57
CA MET A 12 1.70 -4.58 -2.31
C MET A 12 0.48 -4.07 -1.53
N ALA A 13 -0.52 -3.54 -2.22
CA ALA A 13 -1.78 -3.11 -1.61
C ALA A 13 -2.47 -4.27 -0.89
N ARG A 14 -2.62 -5.41 -1.57
CA ARG A 14 -3.23 -6.62 -1.02
C ARG A 14 -2.44 -7.19 0.16
N LEU A 15 -1.12 -7.27 0.04
CA LEU A 15 -0.25 -7.72 1.13
C LEU A 15 -0.32 -6.80 2.34
N THR A 16 -0.37 -5.48 2.12
CA THR A 16 -0.51 -4.49 3.20
C THR A 16 -1.87 -4.61 3.89
N LEU A 17 -2.95 -4.79 3.13
CA LEU A 17 -4.30 -5.02 3.67
C LEU A 17 -4.37 -6.32 4.48
N SER A 18 -3.79 -7.41 3.98
CA SER A 18 -3.73 -8.67 4.73
C SER A 18 -2.87 -8.57 5.99
N ALA A 19 -1.76 -7.82 5.93
CA ALA A 19 -0.94 -7.54 7.11
C ALA A 19 -1.71 -6.68 8.14
N LEU A 20 -2.43 -5.67 7.68
CA LEU A 20 -3.28 -4.82 8.52
C LEU A 20 -4.41 -5.61 9.18
N GLU A 21 -5.09 -6.48 8.43
CA GLU A 21 -6.17 -7.33 8.95
C GLU A 21 -5.66 -8.31 10.01
N ARG A 22 -4.49 -8.91 9.79
CA ARG A 22 -3.84 -9.75 10.80
C ARG A 22 -3.48 -8.94 12.04
N ALA A 23 -2.96 -7.73 11.85
CA ALA A 23 -2.60 -6.85 12.94
C ALA A 23 -3.81 -6.33 13.72
N SER A 24 -4.96 -6.11 13.06
CA SER A 24 -6.18 -5.71 13.75
C SER A 24 -6.78 -6.82 14.62
N ARG A 25 -6.50 -8.08 14.29
CA ARG A 25 -6.98 -9.25 15.05
C ARG A 25 -6.07 -9.63 16.22
N ASP A 26 -4.78 -9.29 16.14
CA ASP A 26 -3.82 -9.52 17.22
C ASP A 26 -3.18 -8.19 17.68
N PRO A 27 -3.71 -7.55 18.74
CA PRO A 27 -3.17 -6.29 19.27
C PRO A 27 -1.72 -6.41 19.75
N ALA A 28 -1.23 -7.62 20.08
CA ALA A 28 0.13 -7.80 20.57
C ALA A 28 1.17 -7.56 19.48
N CYS A 29 0.83 -7.75 18.20
CA CYS A 29 1.76 -7.54 17.10
C CYS A 29 2.19 -6.07 16.91
N TRP A 30 1.37 -5.12 17.37
CA TRP A 30 1.68 -3.68 17.34
C TRP A 30 2.75 -3.28 18.36
N LYS A 31 3.10 -4.17 19.29
CA LYS A 31 4.19 -3.92 20.25
C LYS A 31 5.56 -3.94 19.57
N ASP A 32 5.67 -4.52 18.37
CA ASP A 32 6.89 -4.49 17.59
C ASP A 32 6.97 -3.21 16.72
N PRO A 33 7.92 -2.29 17.01
CA PRO A 33 8.08 -1.07 16.24
C PRO A 33 8.46 -1.33 14.76
N VAL A 34 9.08 -2.47 14.45
CA VAL A 34 9.42 -2.86 13.07
C VAL A 34 8.15 -3.19 12.29
N VAL A 35 7.19 -3.89 12.90
CA VAL A 35 5.89 -4.21 12.28
C VAL A 35 5.13 -2.92 12.01
N HIS A 36 5.04 -2.04 13.00
CA HIS A 36 4.38 -0.74 12.86
C HIS A 36 4.96 0.08 11.69
N ARG A 37 6.29 0.15 11.61
CA ARG A 37 7.00 0.87 10.54
C ARG A 37 6.79 0.21 9.19
N ALA A 38 6.89 -1.12 9.11
CA ALA A 38 6.71 -1.85 7.85
C ALA A 38 5.30 -1.64 7.29
N LEU A 39 4.29 -1.66 8.15
CA LEU A 39 2.88 -1.50 7.76
C LEU A 39 2.59 -0.06 7.32
N LEU A 40 3.11 0.93 8.04
CA LEU A 40 3.00 2.35 7.68
C LEU A 40 3.72 2.67 6.36
N VAL A 41 4.97 2.23 6.21
CA VAL A 41 5.78 2.51 5.01
C VAL A 41 5.17 1.82 3.79
N SER A 42 4.80 0.54 3.91
CA SER A 42 4.20 -0.20 2.80
C SER A 42 2.84 0.39 2.40
N GLY A 43 2.01 0.77 3.38
CA GLY A 43 0.72 1.42 3.12
C GLY A 43 0.86 2.80 2.49
N LEU A 44 1.80 3.62 2.98
CA LEU A 44 2.06 4.94 2.40
C LEU A 44 2.53 4.83 0.95
N SER A 45 3.46 3.91 0.65
CA SER A 45 3.94 3.68 -0.72
C SER A 45 2.82 3.29 -1.67
N VAL A 46 1.89 2.43 -1.23
CA VAL A 46 0.71 2.05 -2.02
C VAL A 46 -0.20 3.26 -2.26
N LEU A 47 -0.48 4.05 -1.23
CA LEU A 47 -1.34 5.23 -1.35
C LEU A 47 -0.74 6.29 -2.27
N THR A 48 0.55 6.60 -2.13
CA THR A 48 1.24 7.57 -2.99
C THR A 48 1.20 7.13 -4.44
N GLU A 49 1.45 5.85 -4.73
CA GLU A 49 1.38 5.34 -6.11
C GLU A 49 -0.05 5.37 -6.66
N ALA A 50 -1.05 5.05 -5.84
CA ALA A 50 -2.46 5.16 -6.24
C ALA A 50 -2.87 6.62 -6.53
N THR A 51 -2.44 7.57 -5.70
CA THR A 51 -2.69 9.01 -5.92
C THR A 51 -2.01 9.50 -7.19
N ARG A 52 -0.75 9.11 -7.43
CA ARG A 52 0.00 9.48 -8.64
C ARG A 52 -0.73 9.02 -9.90
N ARG A 53 -1.20 7.78 -9.94
CA ARG A 53 -1.97 7.26 -11.09
C ARG A 53 -3.29 7.99 -11.29
N LEU A 54 -3.98 8.29 -10.20
CA LEU A 54 -5.24 9.02 -10.29
C LEU A 54 -5.03 10.45 -10.83
N GLN A 55 -3.90 11.08 -10.52
CA GLN A 55 -3.49 12.35 -11.13
C GLN A 55 -3.17 12.19 -12.62
N ASP A 56 -2.36 11.20 -13.00
CA ASP A 56 -2.05 10.91 -14.41
C ASP A 56 -3.34 10.67 -15.23
N ASP A 57 -4.30 9.90 -14.69
CA ASP A 57 -5.57 9.61 -15.34
C ASP A 57 -6.43 10.88 -15.50
N LEU A 58 -6.47 11.75 -14.49
CA LEU A 58 -7.18 13.03 -14.56
C LEU A 58 -6.56 13.99 -15.58
N GLU A 59 -5.23 14.06 -15.63
CA GLU A 59 -4.51 14.89 -16.61
C GLU A 59 -4.65 14.37 -18.03
N THR A 60 -4.72 13.05 -18.22
CA THR A 60 -4.96 12.43 -19.53
C THR A 60 -6.38 12.63 -20.04
N THR A 61 -7.33 12.89 -19.13
CA THR A 61 -8.75 13.11 -19.45
C THR A 61 -9.08 14.60 -19.68
N ALA A 62 -8.14 15.51 -19.40
CA ALA A 62 -8.26 16.97 -19.55
C ALA A 62 -7.80 17.46 -20.94
#